data_AF-A0A849V6R7-F1
#
_entry.id   AF-A0A849V6R7-F1
#
_cell.length_a   1.000
_cell.length_b   1.000
_cell.length_c   1.000
_cell.angle_alpha   90.00
_cell.angle_beta   90.00
_cell.angle_gamma   90.00
#
_symmetry.space_group_name_H-M   'P 1'
#
loop_
_entity.id
_entity.type
_entity.pdbx_description
1 polymer ?
#
loop_
_entity_poly.entity_id
_entity_poly.type
_entity_poly.pdbx_seq_one_letter_code
_entity_poly.pdbx_strand_id
1 'polypeptide(L)'
;MKYPIVISALLAVSTTSVLAKGKPTPDNILPLRHTCSDTLRFQAQDMTNTQFNDSCALVGDEESYFHQRLETAWQPVSNDLNDDLLMVIFDDYQQYNRYGSRFYGINTNNGGMYIEGNATDPNNQATFYAHEADWLRPEFAIWNLEHEYVHYLDGRFNLKGNFSDYPENTVWWSEGLAEYISLKDNNADAIALISQSGQNLSLGTVLNTNYSNSTDQIYRWGYLAARFMMERHLDDVRILRSNTREANWSAYQQQISYWTNAYESEWQNWLVQLSAG
;
A
#
# COMPACT_ATOMS: atom_id res chain seq x y z
N MET A 1 0.01 7.40 -72.55
CA MET A 1 0.62 6.53 -71.53
C MET A 1 -0.19 6.68 -70.24
N LYS A 2 -0.80 5.60 -69.77
CA LYS A 2 -1.66 5.56 -68.58
C LYS A 2 -0.79 5.24 -67.35
N TYR A 3 -0.80 6.10 -66.34
CA TYR A 3 -0.20 5.80 -65.03
C TYR A 3 -1.27 5.14 -64.14
N PRO A 4 -0.98 4.00 -63.47
CA PRO A 4 -1.95 3.38 -62.58
C PRO A 4 -1.97 4.08 -61.23
N ILE A 5 -3.16 4.33 -60.72
CA ILE A 5 -3.42 4.76 -59.34
C ILE A 5 -3.20 3.55 -58.45
N VAL A 6 -2.22 3.61 -57.55
CA VAL A 6 -2.03 2.60 -56.50
C VAL A 6 -2.90 3.02 -55.31
N ILE A 7 -4.01 2.31 -55.12
CA ILE A 7 -4.84 2.42 -53.92
C ILE A 7 -4.16 1.56 -52.84
N SER A 8 -3.46 2.20 -51.90
CA SER A 8 -3.01 1.56 -50.67
C SER A 8 -4.22 1.31 -49.77
N ALA A 9 -4.68 0.06 -49.72
CA ALA A 9 -5.63 -0.37 -48.70
C ALA A 9 -4.92 -0.37 -47.34
N LEU A 10 -5.26 0.58 -46.47
CA LEU A 10 -4.98 0.46 -45.04
C LEU A 10 -5.81 -0.70 -44.50
N LEU A 11 -5.15 -1.81 -44.20
CA LEU A 11 -5.70 -2.86 -43.35
C LEU A 11 -5.81 -2.30 -41.93
N ALA A 12 -7.01 -1.91 -41.53
CA ALA A 12 -7.34 -1.73 -40.13
C ALA A 12 -7.23 -3.11 -39.46
N VAL A 13 -6.17 -3.32 -38.68
CA VAL A 13 -6.06 -4.48 -37.80
C VAL A 13 -7.01 -4.22 -36.63
N SER A 14 -8.24 -4.70 -36.74
CA SER A 14 -9.12 -4.83 -35.58
C SER A 14 -8.51 -5.87 -34.65
N THR A 15 -8.01 -5.45 -33.49
CA THR A 15 -7.63 -6.35 -32.40
C THR A 15 -8.90 -6.95 -31.80
N THR A 16 -9.47 -7.95 -32.48
CA THR A 16 -10.43 -8.84 -31.84
C THR A 16 -9.66 -9.65 -30.82
N SER A 17 -9.87 -9.36 -29.54
CA SER A 17 -9.45 -10.18 -28.41
C SER A 17 -10.02 -11.59 -28.59
N VAL A 18 -9.23 -12.48 -29.15
CA VAL A 18 -9.56 -13.91 -29.20
C VAL A 18 -9.46 -14.41 -27.76
N LEU A 19 -10.59 -14.44 -27.06
CA LEU A 19 -10.72 -15.20 -25.82
C LEU A 19 -10.20 -16.61 -26.08
N ALA A 20 -9.04 -16.94 -25.50
CA ALA A 20 -8.39 -18.22 -25.68
C ALA A 20 -9.36 -19.34 -25.28
N LYS A 21 -9.59 -20.31 -26.18
CA LYS A 21 -10.35 -21.53 -25.85
C LYS A 21 -9.58 -22.31 -24.78
N GLY A 22 -10.04 -22.27 -23.53
CA GLY A 22 -9.41 -22.95 -22.40
C GLY A 22 -9.97 -22.50 -21.05
N LYS A 23 -9.57 -23.17 -19.97
CA LYS A 23 -9.86 -22.67 -18.61
C LYS A 23 -9.09 -21.36 -18.40
N PRO A 24 -9.68 -20.33 -17.76
CA PRO A 24 -8.96 -19.13 -17.37
C PRO A 24 -7.72 -19.48 -16.52
N THR A 25 -6.59 -18.86 -16.83
CA THR A 25 -5.31 -18.94 -16.11
C THR A 25 -4.81 -17.53 -15.82
N PRO A 26 -3.92 -17.34 -14.82
CA PRO A 26 -3.29 -16.05 -14.58
C PRO A 26 -2.73 -15.38 -15.85
N ASP A 27 -1.94 -16.11 -16.65
CA ASP A 27 -1.29 -15.54 -17.84
C ASP A 27 -2.25 -15.16 -18.97
N ASN A 28 -3.42 -15.81 -19.08
CA ASN A 28 -4.38 -15.47 -20.14
C ASN A 28 -5.37 -14.38 -19.73
N ILE A 29 -5.61 -14.20 -18.42
CA ILE A 29 -6.44 -13.11 -17.88
C ILE A 29 -5.61 -11.86 -17.65
N LEU A 30 -4.35 -11.98 -17.25
CA LEU A 30 -3.42 -10.88 -17.01
C LEU A 30 -2.20 -10.99 -17.96
N PRO A 31 -2.39 -10.77 -19.27
CA PRO A 31 -1.36 -11.05 -20.28
C PRO A 31 -0.29 -9.95 -20.36
N LEU A 32 -0.58 -8.74 -19.89
CA LEU A 32 0.33 -7.60 -20.00
C LEU A 32 1.41 -7.70 -18.93
N ARG A 33 2.66 -7.46 -19.30
CA ARG A 33 3.81 -7.41 -18.40
C ARG A 33 4.57 -6.12 -18.65
N HIS A 34 4.99 -5.45 -17.59
CA HIS A 34 5.77 -4.22 -17.66
C HIS A 34 6.78 -4.19 -16.50
N THR A 35 8.00 -3.72 -16.74
CA THR A 35 9.05 -3.64 -15.72
C THR A 35 9.36 -2.17 -15.48
N CYS A 36 9.13 -1.69 -14.25
CA CYS A 36 9.47 -0.31 -13.86
C CYS A 36 10.97 -0.18 -13.52
N SER A 37 11.50 -1.17 -12.80
CA SER A 37 12.88 -1.23 -12.32
C SER A 37 13.27 -2.69 -12.02
N ASP A 38 14.49 -2.90 -11.53
CA ASP A 38 14.94 -4.22 -11.06
C ASP A 38 14.15 -4.71 -9.83
N THR A 39 13.48 -3.81 -9.09
CA THR A 39 12.74 -4.11 -7.86
C THR A 39 11.23 -4.03 -8.02
N LEU A 40 10.72 -3.72 -9.21
CA LEU A 40 9.30 -3.43 -9.41
C LEU A 40 8.80 -3.78 -10.80
N ARG A 41 7.75 -4.60 -10.86
CA ARG A 41 7.11 -5.01 -12.12
C ARG A 41 5.61 -5.19 -12.01
N PHE A 42 4.93 -5.01 -13.12
CA PHE A 42 3.50 -5.22 -13.28
C PHE A 42 3.17 -6.48 -14.06
N GLN A 43 2.04 -7.09 -13.69
CA GLN A 43 1.26 -8.00 -14.52
C GLN A 43 -0.19 -7.51 -14.54
N ALA A 44 -0.74 -7.17 -15.71
CA ALA A 44 -2.05 -6.52 -15.79
C ALA A 44 -2.98 -7.15 -16.83
N GLN A 45 -4.28 -6.94 -16.63
CA GLN A 45 -5.33 -7.34 -17.56
C GLN A 45 -5.49 -6.34 -18.70
N ASP A 46 -5.61 -5.05 -18.36
CA ASP A 46 -5.64 -3.95 -19.33
C ASP A 46 -4.99 -2.71 -18.72
N MET A 47 -3.92 -2.22 -19.37
CA MET A 47 -3.21 -0.99 -19.05
C MET A 47 -2.43 -0.55 -20.29
N THR A 48 -2.49 0.73 -20.62
CA THR A 48 -1.66 1.35 -21.65
C THR A 48 -0.23 1.58 -21.14
N ASN A 49 0.73 1.74 -22.06
CA ASN A 49 2.11 2.08 -21.69
C ASN A 49 2.20 3.39 -20.87
N THR A 50 1.35 4.37 -21.16
CA THR A 50 1.29 5.62 -20.36
C THR A 50 0.84 5.33 -18.94
N GLN A 51 -0.26 4.58 -18.76
CA GLN A 51 -0.74 4.20 -17.42
C GLN A 51 0.31 3.40 -16.64
N PHE A 52 1.05 2.50 -17.28
CA PHE A 52 2.18 1.81 -16.64
C PHE A 52 3.26 2.79 -16.19
N ASN A 53 3.75 3.66 -17.09
CA ASN A 53 4.82 4.60 -16.78
C ASN A 53 4.42 5.58 -15.67
N ASP A 54 3.18 6.10 -15.72
CA ASP A 54 2.65 7.02 -14.71
C ASP A 54 2.51 6.31 -13.36
N SER A 55 2.04 5.06 -13.35
CA SER A 55 1.95 4.24 -12.13
C SER A 55 3.33 3.91 -11.56
N CYS A 56 4.33 3.61 -12.40
CA CYS A 56 5.72 3.41 -11.99
C CYS A 56 6.31 4.69 -11.37
N ALA A 57 6.04 5.85 -11.97
CA ALA A 57 6.51 7.13 -11.44
C ALA A 57 5.87 7.45 -10.09
N LEU A 58 4.56 7.23 -9.95
CA LEU A 58 3.82 7.46 -8.72
C LEU A 58 4.41 6.67 -7.53
N VAL A 59 4.58 5.35 -7.70
CA VAL A 59 5.15 4.53 -6.62
C VAL A 59 6.64 4.79 -6.39
N GLY A 60 7.39 5.20 -7.42
CA GLY A 60 8.80 5.60 -7.26
C GLY A 60 8.98 6.89 -6.45
N ASP A 61 8.07 7.86 -6.63
CA ASP A 61 8.03 9.08 -5.81
C ASP A 61 7.63 8.74 -4.36
N GLU A 62 6.67 7.83 -4.19
CA GLU A 62 6.23 7.35 -2.88
C GLU A 62 7.32 6.57 -2.14
N GLU A 63 8.06 5.70 -2.84
CA GLU A 63 9.24 4.98 -2.31
C GLU A 63 10.28 5.99 -1.76
N SER A 64 10.61 6.98 -2.58
CA SER A 64 11.58 8.02 -2.21
C SER A 64 11.13 8.80 -0.97
N TYR A 65 9.84 9.15 -0.91
CA TYR A 65 9.27 9.85 0.24
C TYR A 65 9.28 8.97 1.50
N PHE A 66 8.88 7.70 1.41
CA PHE A 66 8.95 6.73 2.52
C PHE A 66 10.37 6.62 3.09
N HIS A 67 11.37 6.43 2.22
CA HIS A 67 12.75 6.29 2.62
C HIS A 67 13.30 7.54 3.30
N GLN A 68 12.95 8.72 2.79
CA GLN A 68 13.33 9.99 3.40
C GLN A 68 12.64 10.19 4.75
N ARG A 69 11.33 9.93 4.82
CA ARG A 69 10.52 10.20 6.01
C ARG A 69 10.88 9.30 7.19
N LEU A 70 11.22 8.06 6.90
CA LEU A 70 11.57 7.05 7.90
C LEU A 70 13.07 6.86 8.10
N GLU A 71 13.91 7.47 7.26
CA GLU A 71 15.38 7.35 7.32
C GLU A 71 15.84 5.89 7.24
N THR A 72 15.31 5.12 6.29
CA THR A 72 15.62 3.68 6.22
C THR A 72 16.99 3.37 5.58
N ALA A 73 17.63 4.37 4.98
CA ALA A 73 18.86 4.24 4.21
C ALA A 73 18.79 3.20 3.07
N TRP A 74 17.57 2.91 2.60
CA TRP A 74 17.32 1.90 1.56
C TRP A 74 17.85 0.51 1.95
N GLN A 75 17.94 0.22 3.25
CA GLN A 75 18.46 -1.05 3.76
C GLN A 75 17.30 -1.94 4.21
N PRO A 76 17.04 -3.07 3.52
CA PRO A 76 16.06 -4.03 4.00
C PRO A 76 16.35 -4.51 5.42
N VAL A 77 15.36 -5.13 6.06
CA VAL A 77 15.59 -5.88 7.29
C VAL A 77 16.54 -7.05 7.02
N SER A 78 17.30 -7.46 8.03
CA SER A 78 18.23 -8.58 7.88
C SER A 78 17.50 -9.85 7.43
N ASN A 79 18.09 -10.59 6.48
CA ASN A 79 17.57 -11.84 5.91
C ASN A 79 16.28 -11.72 5.09
N ASP A 80 15.86 -10.52 4.72
CA ASP A 80 14.89 -10.35 3.62
C ASP A 80 15.58 -10.65 2.29
N LEU A 81 15.05 -11.62 1.56
CA LEU A 81 15.49 -12.12 0.26
C LEU A 81 14.53 -11.75 -0.88
N ASN A 82 13.50 -10.93 -0.63
CA ASN A 82 12.69 -10.41 -1.73
C ASN A 82 13.58 -9.61 -2.67
N ASP A 83 13.50 -9.88 -3.96
CA ASP A 83 14.26 -9.16 -4.97
C ASP A 83 13.41 -8.04 -5.62
N ASP A 84 12.12 -8.31 -5.85
CA ASP A 84 11.19 -7.39 -6.47
C ASP A 84 9.75 -7.51 -5.93
N LEU A 85 8.95 -6.47 -6.15
CA LEU A 85 7.50 -6.49 -5.97
C LEU A 85 6.81 -6.77 -7.32
N LEU A 86 5.94 -7.78 -7.34
CA LEU A 86 4.99 -7.99 -8.42
C LEU A 86 3.67 -7.27 -8.12
N MET A 87 3.24 -6.38 -9.00
CA MET A 87 1.93 -5.73 -8.92
C MET A 87 0.98 -6.35 -9.95
N VAL A 88 -0.04 -7.06 -9.48
CA VAL A 88 -1.06 -7.72 -10.29
C VAL A 88 -2.31 -6.83 -10.36
N ILE A 89 -2.59 -6.29 -11.55
CA ILE A 89 -3.65 -5.29 -11.75
C ILE A 89 -4.76 -5.84 -12.64
N PHE A 90 -5.92 -6.05 -12.04
CA PHE A 90 -7.15 -6.42 -12.75
C PHE A 90 -7.81 -5.18 -13.38
N ASP A 91 -8.54 -5.38 -14.48
CA ASP A 91 -9.17 -4.30 -15.25
C ASP A 91 -10.30 -3.59 -14.50
N ASP A 92 -11.00 -4.27 -13.60
CA ASP A 92 -12.01 -3.67 -12.73
C ASP A 92 -12.25 -4.53 -11.48
N TYR A 93 -13.10 -4.06 -10.56
CA TYR A 93 -13.47 -4.81 -9.36
C TYR A 93 -14.14 -6.15 -9.68
N GLN A 94 -14.92 -6.25 -10.76
CA GLN A 94 -15.58 -7.51 -11.14
C GLN A 94 -14.55 -8.57 -11.54
N GLN A 95 -13.51 -8.20 -12.28
CA GLN A 95 -12.41 -9.09 -12.63
C GLN A 95 -11.61 -9.51 -11.41
N TYR A 96 -11.26 -8.54 -10.54
CA TYR A 96 -10.58 -8.81 -9.27
C TYR A 96 -11.36 -9.81 -8.41
N ASN A 97 -12.65 -9.55 -8.19
CA ASN A 97 -13.50 -10.43 -7.41
C ASN A 97 -13.71 -11.81 -8.05
N ARG A 98 -13.75 -11.88 -9.38
CA ARG A 98 -13.94 -13.14 -10.12
C ARG A 98 -12.69 -14.03 -10.10
N TYR A 99 -11.50 -13.42 -10.21
CA TYR A 99 -10.27 -14.14 -10.50
C TYR A 99 -9.24 -14.10 -9.37
N GLY A 100 -9.21 -13.05 -8.54
CA GLY A 100 -8.25 -12.88 -7.44
C GLY A 100 -8.22 -14.09 -6.51
N SER A 101 -9.34 -14.39 -5.85
CA SER A 101 -9.44 -15.54 -4.95
C SER A 101 -9.15 -16.88 -5.65
N ARG A 102 -9.64 -17.04 -6.88
CA ARG A 102 -9.49 -18.28 -7.65
C ARG A 102 -8.03 -18.56 -8.06
N PHE A 103 -7.29 -17.54 -8.43
CA PHE A 103 -5.92 -17.67 -8.94
C PHE A 103 -4.87 -17.58 -7.84
N TYR A 104 -5.11 -16.75 -6.84
CA TYR A 104 -4.11 -16.38 -5.84
C TYR A 104 -4.54 -16.66 -4.40
N GLY A 105 -5.77 -17.12 -4.16
CA GLY A 105 -6.26 -17.45 -2.82
C GLY A 105 -6.53 -16.23 -1.93
N ILE A 106 -6.57 -15.03 -2.50
CA ILE A 106 -6.75 -13.78 -1.76
C ILE A 106 -8.23 -13.48 -1.46
N ASN A 107 -8.48 -12.69 -0.40
CA ASN A 107 -9.77 -12.05 -0.18
C ASN A 107 -9.90 -10.84 -1.11
N THR A 108 -11.07 -10.63 -1.72
CA THR A 108 -11.34 -9.59 -2.71
C THR A 108 -12.32 -8.52 -2.23
N ASN A 109 -12.83 -8.60 -0.99
CA ASN A 109 -13.68 -7.58 -0.37
C ASN A 109 -12.83 -6.46 0.25
N ASN A 110 -11.96 -5.88 -0.56
CA ASN A 110 -11.01 -4.81 -0.23
C ASN A 110 -10.65 -4.06 -1.51
N GLY A 111 -9.92 -2.95 -1.36
CA GLY A 111 -9.46 -2.16 -2.50
C GLY A 111 -8.22 -2.68 -3.22
N GLY A 112 -7.53 -3.61 -2.56
CA GLY A 112 -6.25 -4.16 -2.94
C GLY A 112 -5.71 -4.93 -1.74
N MET A 113 -4.66 -5.72 -1.97
CA MET A 113 -4.03 -6.50 -0.92
C MET A 113 -2.58 -6.77 -1.25
N TYR A 114 -1.68 -6.30 -0.39
CA TYR A 114 -0.30 -6.76 -0.35
C TYR A 114 -0.17 -8.11 0.38
N ILE A 115 0.56 -9.03 -0.25
CA ILE A 115 0.97 -10.31 0.32
C ILE A 115 2.50 -10.39 0.26
N GLU A 116 3.13 -10.29 1.43
CA GLU A 116 4.58 -10.43 1.55
C GLU A 116 5.07 -11.86 1.26
N GLY A 117 4.32 -12.87 1.71
CA GLY A 117 4.75 -14.26 1.67
C GLY A 117 5.77 -14.58 2.75
N ASN A 118 6.83 -15.32 2.42
CA ASN A 118 7.95 -15.58 3.33
C ASN A 118 9.21 -14.88 2.81
N ALA A 119 9.52 -13.70 3.36
CA ALA A 119 10.66 -12.90 2.94
C ALA A 119 12.02 -13.62 3.07
N THR A 120 12.11 -14.72 3.83
CA THR A 120 13.36 -15.48 4.01
C THR A 120 13.54 -16.64 3.02
N ASP A 121 12.53 -16.93 2.19
CA ASP A 121 12.61 -17.95 1.13
C ASP A 121 13.07 -17.29 -0.19
N PRO A 122 14.19 -17.72 -0.80
CA PRO A 122 14.64 -17.17 -2.08
C PRO A 122 13.69 -17.44 -3.26
N ASN A 123 12.66 -18.28 -3.08
CA ASN A 123 11.62 -18.51 -4.10
C ASN A 123 10.34 -17.71 -3.80
N ASN A 124 10.36 -16.85 -2.78
CA ASN A 124 9.23 -16.00 -2.45
C ASN A 124 8.99 -14.94 -3.53
N GLN A 125 7.72 -14.57 -3.71
CA GLN A 125 7.35 -13.42 -4.53
C GLN A 125 6.38 -12.55 -3.75
N ALA A 126 6.90 -11.48 -3.16
CA ALA A 126 6.06 -10.41 -2.63
C ALA A 126 5.17 -9.88 -3.76
N THR A 127 3.86 -9.83 -3.52
CA THR A 127 2.87 -9.50 -4.55
C THR A 127 1.78 -8.59 -4.01
N PHE A 128 1.54 -7.49 -4.71
CA PHE A 128 0.39 -6.60 -4.54
C PHE A 128 -0.69 -6.96 -5.57
N TYR A 129 -1.92 -7.16 -5.14
CA TYR A 129 -3.07 -7.42 -6.00
C TYR A 129 -4.09 -6.28 -5.90
N ALA A 130 -4.50 -5.70 -7.02
CA ALA A 130 -5.51 -4.64 -7.05
C ALA A 130 -6.26 -4.57 -8.38
N HIS A 131 -7.11 -3.57 -8.51
CA HIS A 131 -7.84 -3.30 -9.73
C HIS A 131 -7.84 -1.81 -10.07
N GLU A 132 -8.13 -1.50 -11.33
CA GLU A 132 -8.49 -0.14 -11.72
C GLU A 132 -9.71 0.33 -10.91
N ALA A 133 -9.67 1.58 -10.46
CA ALA A 133 -10.82 2.30 -9.92
C ALA A 133 -11.77 2.69 -11.08
N ASP A 134 -12.50 1.71 -11.62
CA ASP A 134 -13.30 1.83 -12.84
C ASP A 134 -14.40 2.92 -12.76
N TRP A 135 -14.78 3.34 -11.56
CA TRP A 135 -15.68 4.47 -11.32
C TRP A 135 -15.06 5.85 -11.60
N LEU A 136 -13.74 5.96 -11.80
CA LEU A 136 -13.05 7.19 -12.17
C LEU A 136 -12.89 7.38 -13.68
N ARG A 137 -13.28 6.38 -14.49
CA ARG A 137 -13.14 6.44 -15.96
C ARG A 137 -13.78 7.71 -16.54
N PRO A 138 -13.11 8.38 -17.51
CA PRO A 138 -11.94 7.90 -18.26
C PRO A 138 -10.57 8.17 -17.59
N GLU A 139 -10.54 8.77 -16.40
CA GLU A 139 -9.30 8.88 -15.63
C GLU A 139 -8.89 7.51 -15.10
N PHE A 140 -7.61 7.18 -15.22
CA PHE A 140 -7.08 5.91 -14.75
C PHE A 140 -6.43 6.08 -13.39
N ALA A 141 -6.84 5.23 -12.45
CA ALA A 141 -6.15 5.06 -11.19
C ALA A 141 -6.23 3.59 -10.77
N ILE A 142 -5.18 3.07 -10.16
CA ILE A 142 -5.22 1.79 -9.46
C ILE A 142 -5.67 2.10 -8.03
N TRP A 143 -6.74 1.45 -7.60
CA TRP A 143 -7.31 1.74 -6.29
C TRP A 143 -6.33 1.32 -5.17
N ASN A 144 -6.12 2.23 -4.20
CA ASN A 144 -5.20 2.07 -3.07
C ASN A 144 -3.73 1.77 -3.42
N LEU A 145 -3.26 2.11 -4.63
CA LEU A 145 -1.89 1.78 -5.08
C LEU A 145 -0.80 2.27 -4.13
N GLU A 146 -0.79 3.55 -3.75
CA GLU A 146 0.22 4.11 -2.86
C GLU A 146 0.15 3.47 -1.46
N HIS A 147 -1.05 3.31 -0.90
CA HIS A 147 -1.28 2.68 0.41
C HIS A 147 -0.68 1.26 0.49
N GLU A 148 -1.03 0.41 -0.48
CA GLU A 148 -0.58 -0.98 -0.50
C GLU A 148 0.91 -1.10 -0.86
N TYR A 149 1.44 -0.14 -1.62
CA TYR A 149 2.88 -0.05 -1.85
C TYR A 149 3.65 0.28 -0.56
N VAL A 150 3.09 1.10 0.33
CA VAL A 150 3.69 1.34 1.65
C VAL A 150 3.72 0.08 2.51
N HIS A 151 2.72 -0.81 2.42
CA HIS A 151 2.78 -2.11 3.12
C HIS A 151 3.97 -2.97 2.66
N TYR A 152 4.28 -2.98 1.36
CA TYR A 152 5.50 -3.61 0.84
C TYR A 152 6.76 -2.98 1.43
N LEU A 153 6.85 -1.65 1.44
CA LEU A 153 8.00 -0.94 1.97
C LEU A 153 8.15 -1.15 3.49
N ASP A 154 7.06 -1.18 4.25
CA ASP A 154 7.07 -1.37 5.69
C ASP A 154 7.54 -2.78 6.06
N GLY A 155 7.03 -3.81 5.39
CA GLY A 155 7.52 -5.20 5.53
C GLY A 155 9.01 -5.31 5.22
N ARG A 156 9.42 -4.79 4.06
CA ARG A 156 10.81 -4.89 3.59
C ARG A 156 11.81 -4.11 4.44
N PHE A 157 11.45 -2.92 4.90
CA PHE A 157 12.41 -1.96 5.47
C PHE A 157 12.22 -1.68 6.96
N ASN A 158 11.12 -2.10 7.58
CA ASN A 158 10.86 -1.80 9.00
C ASN A 158 10.45 -3.02 9.83
N LEU A 159 9.71 -3.98 9.26
CA LEU A 159 9.12 -5.07 10.02
C LEU A 159 9.79 -6.41 9.70
N LYS A 160 10.61 -6.92 10.63
CA LYS A 160 11.24 -8.22 10.45
C LYS A 160 10.33 -9.36 10.86
N GLY A 161 10.23 -10.39 10.02
CA GLY A 161 9.34 -11.53 10.20
C GLY A 161 8.10 -11.40 9.30
N ASN A 162 7.17 -12.34 9.42
CA ASN A 162 5.96 -12.32 8.61
C ASN A 162 4.82 -11.66 9.38
N PHE A 163 3.76 -11.27 8.67
CA PHE A 163 2.56 -10.68 9.27
C PHE A 163 1.99 -11.43 10.49
N SER A 164 2.06 -12.77 10.51
CA SER A 164 1.59 -13.59 11.64
C SER A 164 2.45 -13.50 12.90
N ASP A 165 3.68 -12.97 12.78
CA ASP A 165 4.63 -12.84 13.89
C ASP A 165 4.43 -11.52 14.64
N TYR A 166 3.71 -10.57 14.04
CA TYR A 166 3.54 -9.22 14.59
C TYR A 166 2.48 -9.23 15.70
N PRO A 167 2.64 -8.40 16.74
CA PRO A 167 1.56 -8.20 17.70
C PRO A 167 0.28 -7.68 17.05
N GLU A 168 -0.89 -8.07 17.59
CA GLU A 168 -2.20 -7.67 17.03
C GLU A 168 -2.40 -6.15 16.97
N ASN A 169 -1.78 -5.40 17.88
CA ASN A 169 -1.83 -3.95 17.90
C ASN A 169 -0.76 -3.30 17.00
N THR A 170 -0.18 -4.01 16.05
CA THR A 170 0.68 -3.38 15.02
C THR A 170 -0.16 -2.60 14.00
N VAL A 171 -1.49 -2.80 13.98
CA VAL A 171 -2.42 -2.18 13.02
C VAL A 171 -2.37 -0.66 13.01
N TRP A 172 -2.25 0.01 14.17
CA TRP A 172 -2.12 1.47 14.20
C TRP A 172 -0.88 1.95 13.42
N TRP A 173 0.19 1.14 13.44
CA TRP A 173 1.42 1.40 12.71
C TRP A 173 1.28 0.98 11.25
N SER A 174 0.94 -0.28 10.96
CA SER A 174 0.93 -0.76 9.57
C SER A 174 -0.09 -0.01 8.70
N GLU A 175 -1.35 0.07 9.12
CA GLU A 175 -2.38 0.79 8.35
C GLU A 175 -2.25 2.31 8.51
N GLY A 176 -1.90 2.79 9.70
CA GLY A 176 -1.74 4.22 9.93
C GLY A 176 -0.53 4.82 9.20
N LEU A 177 0.58 4.09 9.11
CA LEU A 177 1.75 4.50 8.33
C LEU A 177 1.43 4.47 6.84
N ALA A 178 0.75 3.43 6.34
CA ALA A 178 0.33 3.35 4.95
C ALA A 178 -0.55 4.53 4.55
N GLU A 179 -1.52 4.89 5.39
CA GLU A 179 -2.35 6.08 5.20
C GLU A 179 -1.51 7.37 5.30
N TYR A 180 -0.61 7.50 6.28
CA TYR A 180 0.18 8.72 6.48
C TYR A 180 1.18 8.96 5.35
N ILE A 181 1.85 7.92 4.87
CA ILE A 181 2.85 8.07 3.83
C ILE A 181 2.16 8.39 2.50
N SER A 182 1.09 7.65 2.16
CA SER A 182 0.33 7.87 0.91
C SER A 182 -0.37 9.24 0.88
N LEU A 183 -1.11 9.60 1.93
CA LEU A 183 -1.88 10.84 1.97
C LEU A 183 -1.10 12.05 2.51
N LYS A 184 0.08 11.82 3.09
CA LYS A 184 0.97 12.86 3.65
C LYS A 184 0.20 13.68 4.69
N ASP A 185 0.13 15.00 4.51
CA ASP A 185 -0.63 15.87 5.40
C ASP A 185 -2.10 16.07 4.97
N ASN A 186 -2.54 15.39 3.92
CA ASN A 186 -3.81 15.62 3.21
C ASN A 186 -4.82 14.47 3.41
N ASN A 187 -5.34 14.35 4.63
CA ASN A 187 -6.44 13.42 4.94
C ASN A 187 -7.60 14.17 5.61
N ALA A 188 -8.46 14.79 4.80
CA ALA A 188 -9.59 15.59 5.27
C ALA A 188 -10.61 14.77 6.06
N ASP A 189 -10.82 13.52 5.67
CA ASP A 189 -11.72 12.58 6.35
C ASP A 189 -11.26 12.30 7.79
N ALA A 190 -9.97 12.08 8.00
CA ALA A 190 -9.41 11.87 9.34
C ALA A 190 -9.52 13.13 10.19
N ILE A 191 -9.23 14.31 9.61
CA ILE A 191 -9.36 15.59 10.31
C ILE A 191 -10.82 15.86 10.71
N ALA A 192 -11.79 15.47 9.88
CA ALA A 192 -13.21 15.66 10.16
C ALA A 192 -13.72 14.84 11.36
N LEU A 193 -13.01 13.79 11.78
CA LEU A 193 -13.35 13.02 13.00
C LEU A 193 -12.98 13.75 14.29
N ILE A 194 -12.12 14.77 14.22
CA ILE A 194 -11.60 15.45 15.39
C ILE A 194 -12.65 16.39 15.97
N SER A 195 -12.96 16.17 17.25
CA SER A 195 -13.76 17.06 18.07
C SER A 195 -12.96 18.27 18.55
N GLN A 196 -13.33 19.47 18.11
CA GLN A 196 -12.74 20.73 18.59
C GLN A 196 -13.06 21.04 20.05
N SER A 197 -14.10 20.42 20.63
CA SER A 197 -14.38 20.54 22.07
C SER A 197 -13.51 19.62 22.93
N GLY A 198 -12.60 18.86 22.31
CA GLY A 198 -11.76 17.86 22.95
C GLY A 198 -12.49 16.52 23.14
N GLN A 199 -11.95 15.68 24.05
CA GLN A 199 -12.42 14.32 24.33
C GLN A 199 -12.38 13.41 23.10
N ASN A 200 -11.33 13.56 22.28
CA ASN A 200 -11.07 12.67 21.16
C ASN A 200 -10.66 11.27 21.64
N LEU A 201 -10.62 10.32 20.72
CA LEU A 201 -10.14 8.96 21.00
C LEU A 201 -8.75 9.03 21.67
N SER A 202 -8.57 8.35 22.80
CA SER A 202 -7.28 8.38 23.51
C SER A 202 -6.19 7.74 22.66
N LEU A 203 -4.95 8.23 22.80
CA LEU A 203 -3.79 7.66 22.13
C LEU A 203 -3.66 6.18 22.47
N GLY A 204 -3.85 5.82 23.74
CA GLY A 204 -3.86 4.41 24.17
C GLY A 204 -4.89 3.55 23.46
N THR A 205 -6.08 4.07 23.17
CA THR A 205 -7.09 3.34 22.39
C THR A 205 -6.65 3.16 20.95
N VAL A 206 -6.10 4.20 20.32
CA VAL A 206 -5.62 4.13 18.93
C VAL A 206 -4.45 3.15 18.81
N LEU A 207 -3.45 3.26 19.68
CA LEU A 207 -2.26 2.41 19.68
C LEU A 207 -2.53 0.94 20.03
N ASN A 208 -3.74 0.61 20.52
CA ASN A 208 -4.19 -0.76 20.78
C ASN A 208 -5.23 -1.26 19.76
N THR A 209 -5.39 -0.57 18.63
CA THR A 209 -6.28 -0.98 17.53
C THR A 209 -5.81 -2.29 16.91
N ASN A 210 -6.76 -3.17 16.57
CA ASN A 210 -6.54 -4.37 15.75
C ASN A 210 -7.60 -4.45 14.62
N TYR A 211 -7.49 -5.47 13.76
CA TYR A 211 -8.36 -5.64 12.59
C TYR A 211 -9.84 -5.94 12.90
N SER A 212 -10.23 -6.10 14.17
CA SER A 212 -11.64 -6.21 14.58
C SER A 212 -12.32 -4.87 14.89
N ASN A 213 -11.54 -3.79 14.98
CA ASN A 213 -12.05 -2.44 15.20
C ASN A 213 -12.69 -1.84 13.93
N SER A 214 -13.29 -0.66 14.07
CA SER A 214 -13.93 0.03 12.95
C SER A 214 -12.90 0.51 11.91
N THR A 215 -13.35 0.69 10.67
CA THR A 215 -12.56 1.30 9.59
C THR A 215 -11.97 2.65 10.02
N ASP A 216 -12.73 3.48 10.73
CA ASP A 216 -12.23 4.77 11.21
C ASP A 216 -11.10 4.61 12.24
N GLN A 217 -11.20 3.64 13.15
CA GLN A 217 -10.13 3.38 14.12
C GLN A 217 -8.86 2.87 13.43
N ILE A 218 -9.01 1.95 12.47
CA ILE A 218 -7.89 1.33 11.76
C ILE A 218 -7.16 2.37 10.90
N TYR A 219 -7.88 3.06 10.02
CA TYR A 219 -7.27 3.87 8.96
C TYR A 219 -7.15 5.35 9.35
N ARG A 220 -8.25 5.97 9.78
CA ARG A 220 -8.27 7.43 10.03
C ARG A 220 -7.59 7.80 11.35
N TRP A 221 -7.89 7.09 12.43
CA TRP A 221 -7.19 7.29 13.70
C TRP A 221 -5.77 6.75 13.66
N GLY A 222 -5.53 5.64 12.97
CA GLY A 222 -4.18 5.14 12.67
C GLY A 222 -3.34 6.20 11.96
N TYR A 223 -3.85 6.81 10.89
CA TYR A 223 -3.22 7.95 10.20
C TYR A 223 -2.85 9.08 11.16
N LEU A 224 -3.81 9.51 11.99
CA LEU A 224 -3.57 10.60 12.94
C LEU A 224 -2.47 10.24 13.93
N ALA A 225 -2.46 9.01 14.46
CA ALA A 225 -1.42 8.55 15.39
C ALA A 225 -0.05 8.44 14.72
N ALA A 226 0.03 7.87 13.52
CA ALA A 226 1.27 7.80 12.75
C ALA A 226 1.81 9.21 12.48
N ARG A 227 0.97 10.13 11.98
CA ARG A 227 1.33 11.53 11.74
C ARG A 227 1.80 12.23 13.02
N PHE A 228 1.07 12.10 14.13
CA PHE A 228 1.45 12.67 15.41
C PHE A 228 2.84 12.21 15.87
N MET A 229 3.09 10.90 15.85
CA MET A 229 4.39 10.35 16.23
C MET A 229 5.50 10.83 15.30
N MET A 230 5.20 10.94 14.01
CA MET A 230 6.13 11.40 12.99
C MET A 230 6.47 12.90 13.12
N GLU A 231 5.52 13.74 13.51
CA GLU A 231 5.71 15.19 13.69
C GLU A 231 6.32 15.54 15.05
N ARG A 232 5.93 14.83 16.12
CA ARG A 232 6.25 15.22 17.51
C ARG A 232 7.30 14.34 18.16
N HIS A 233 7.42 13.09 17.73
CA HIS A 233 8.21 12.06 18.42
C HIS A 233 9.06 11.22 17.45
N LEU A 234 9.65 11.85 16.43
CA LEU A 234 10.46 11.15 15.43
C LEU A 234 11.62 10.33 16.04
N ASP A 235 12.22 10.80 17.13
CA ASP A 235 13.25 10.05 17.86
C ASP A 235 12.71 8.73 18.43
N ASP A 236 11.49 8.72 18.95
CA ASP A 236 10.84 7.50 19.44
C ASP A 236 10.45 6.56 18.29
N VAL A 237 10.04 7.12 17.15
CA VAL A 237 9.81 6.35 15.92
C VAL A 237 11.10 5.67 15.45
N ARG A 238 12.26 6.34 15.51
CA ARG A 238 13.56 5.72 15.20
C ARG A 238 13.84 4.51 16.11
N ILE A 239 13.54 4.62 17.40
CA ILE A 239 13.70 3.51 18.35
C ILE A 239 12.70 2.38 18.04
N LEU A 240 11.43 2.72 17.75
CA LEU A 240 10.41 1.76 17.34
C LEU A 240 10.88 0.94 16.13
N ARG A 241 11.31 1.63 15.08
CA ARG A 241 11.86 1.00 13.86
C ARG A 241 13.07 0.13 14.18
N SER A 242 13.99 0.58 15.04
CA SER A 242 15.12 -0.25 15.45
C SER A 242 14.67 -1.55 16.12
N ASN A 243 13.60 -1.51 16.93
CA ASN A 243 13.06 -2.69 17.58
C ASN A 243 12.36 -3.63 16.59
N THR A 244 11.51 -3.10 15.70
CA THR A 244 10.77 -3.91 14.72
C THR A 244 11.68 -4.52 13.66
N ARG A 245 12.75 -3.82 13.26
CA ARG A 245 13.77 -4.34 12.33
C ARG A 245 14.56 -5.52 12.91
N GLU A 246 14.59 -5.66 14.23
CA GLU A 246 15.20 -6.80 14.93
C GLU A 246 14.16 -7.83 15.41
N ALA A 247 12.88 -7.65 15.04
CA ALA A 247 11.75 -8.43 15.56
C ALA A 247 11.67 -8.44 17.11
N ASN A 248 12.12 -7.36 17.76
CA ASN A 248 12.05 -7.19 19.21
C ASN A 248 10.67 -6.69 19.64
N TRP A 249 9.67 -7.55 19.48
CA TRP A 249 8.27 -7.24 19.77
C TRP A 249 7.99 -6.96 21.25
N SER A 250 8.84 -7.47 22.16
CA SER A 250 8.76 -7.13 23.58
C SER A 250 9.10 -5.66 23.84
N ALA A 251 10.18 -5.16 23.22
CA ALA A 251 10.55 -3.75 23.32
C ALA A 251 9.53 -2.85 22.61
N TYR A 252 9.00 -3.28 21.46
CA TYR A 252 7.86 -2.62 20.79
C TYR A 252 6.70 -2.42 21.78
N GLN A 253 6.22 -3.48 22.44
CA GLN A 253 5.10 -3.37 23.38
C GLN A 253 5.39 -2.45 24.57
N GLN A 254 6.62 -2.46 25.08
CA GLN A 254 7.04 -1.56 26.15
C GLN A 254 6.94 -0.08 25.72
N GLN A 255 7.35 0.24 24.49
CA GLN A 255 7.22 1.60 23.94
C GLN A 255 5.77 2.01 23.77
N ILE A 256 4.93 1.18 23.14
CA ILE A 256 3.49 1.44 22.98
C ILE A 256 2.81 1.72 24.33
N SER A 257 3.14 0.90 25.34
CA SER A 257 2.60 1.05 26.70
C SER A 257 3.06 2.36 27.37
N TYR A 258 4.31 2.77 27.13
CA TYR A 258 4.84 4.03 27.65
C TYR A 258 4.17 5.24 26.99
N TRP A 259 4.11 5.28 25.66
CA TRP A 259 3.54 6.40 24.89
C TRP A 259 2.08 6.67 25.24
N THR A 260 1.30 5.61 25.47
CA THR A 260 -0.11 5.68 25.85
C THR A 260 -0.39 6.70 26.95
N ASN A 261 0.47 6.79 27.97
CA ASN A 261 0.28 7.74 29.07
C ASN A 261 1.18 8.97 28.93
N ALA A 262 2.41 8.78 28.45
CA ALA A 262 3.38 9.85 28.34
C ALA A 262 2.91 10.96 27.39
N TYR A 263 2.24 10.59 26.29
CA TYR A 263 1.90 11.51 25.20
C TYR A 263 0.41 11.82 25.09
N GLU A 264 -0.45 11.27 25.97
CA GLU A 264 -1.91 11.47 25.90
C GLU A 264 -2.31 12.96 25.93
N SER A 265 -1.74 13.73 26.88
CA SER A 265 -2.09 15.15 26.97
C SER A 265 -1.61 15.94 25.76
N GLU A 266 -0.48 15.56 25.16
CA GLU A 266 0.04 16.21 23.95
C GLU A 266 -0.80 15.84 22.73
N TRP A 267 -1.14 14.56 22.59
CA TRP A 267 -2.02 14.01 21.55
C TRP A 267 -3.35 14.77 21.48
N GLN A 268 -4.06 14.90 22.62
CA GLN A 268 -5.34 15.61 22.64
C GLN A 268 -5.22 17.07 22.20
N ASN A 269 -4.16 17.76 22.65
CA ASN A 269 -3.90 19.14 22.26
C ASN A 269 -3.52 19.27 20.78
N TRP A 270 -2.70 18.34 20.28
CA TRP A 270 -2.27 18.30 18.89
C TRP A 270 -3.45 18.10 17.93
N LEU A 271 -4.39 17.21 18.26
CA LEU A 271 -5.61 17.01 17.46
C LEU A 271 -6.44 18.30 17.35
N VAL A 272 -6.69 18.98 18.47
CA VAL A 272 -7.47 20.22 18.48
C VAL A 272 -6.76 21.31 17.66
N GLN A 273 -5.42 21.41 17.74
CA GLN A 273 -4.64 22.33 16.93
C GLN A 273 -4.73 21.99 15.43
N LEU A 274 -4.54 20.72 15.07
CA LEU A 274 -4.60 20.24 13.69
C LEU A 274 -5.96 20.54 13.04
N SER A 275 -7.06 20.32 13.77
CA SER A 275 -8.42 20.57 13.26
C SER A 275 -8.80 22.06 13.17
N ALA A 276 -7.99 22.97 13.72
CA ALA A 276 -8.24 24.41 13.70
C ALA A 276 -7.66 25.14 12.48
N GLY A 277 -6.71 24.52 11.75
CA GLY A 277 -5.99 25.11 10.62
C GLY A 277 -4.70 25.80 11.05
#